data_AF-A0A494YBE6-F1
#
_entry.id   AF-A0A494YBE6-F1
#
_cell.length_a   1.000
_cell.length_b   1.000
_cell.length_c   1.000
_cell.angle_alpha   90.00
_cell.angle_beta   90.00
_cell.angle_gamma   90.00
#
_symmetry.space_group_name_H-M   'P 1'
#
loop_
_entity.id
_entity.type
_entity.pdbx_description
1 polymer ?
#
loop_
_entity_poly.entity_id
_entity_poly.type
_entity_poly.pdbx_seq_one_letter_code
_entity_poly.pdbx_strand_id
1 'polypeptide(L)'
;MKPRSHARRAIACSRRCATHRSIGMRHPMSAHDDTRDAADAHDTRDALTDLQIRFADAIRDATHTPLLADALVCADQTAADRAVTHTAPDITARTQADTEARIETRAEADIDANIETPIGAPPQNLIEARLALYRGHVHAHRHAALSNAYPVLRSLVGAPYFERLARAYGAAHPPASGDLHGFGHAMAAFVPTYETDPRFAYFGDIAALEWAVHAAYYAADVTPFSVADWAAVEADLLDARIAIHPACAAIASPYAIARIWTAHQPDGVFPAVIDTRAYVLVVRPAWQPTVLDQSEAAHRAWTALARGQTLNAALDAAFEADATFDFPAQWRIWIESAAVVGRVGAPSDAS
;
A
#
# COMPACT_ATOMS: atom_id res chain seq x y z
N MET A 1 54.14 -33.27 -21.52
CA MET A 1 54.89 -32.49 -20.51
C MET A 1 54.05 -32.35 -19.23
N LYS A 2 54.50 -32.97 -18.13
CA LYS A 2 54.25 -32.58 -16.72
C LYS A 2 55.11 -31.32 -16.40
N PRO A 3 55.07 -30.69 -15.20
CA PRO A 3 54.49 -31.09 -13.88
C PRO A 3 53.58 -30.03 -13.20
N ARG A 4 52.63 -30.40 -12.29
CA ARG A 4 52.67 -30.57 -10.79
C ARG A 4 52.83 -29.23 -10.02
N SER A 5 52.25 -28.93 -8.84
CA SER A 5 51.70 -29.75 -7.73
C SER A 5 51.15 -28.87 -6.58
N HIS A 6 50.17 -29.43 -5.84
CA HIS A 6 49.90 -29.33 -4.37
C HIS A 6 49.40 -27.98 -3.79
N ALA A 7 48.54 -27.92 -2.77
CA ALA A 7 48.31 -28.86 -1.67
C ALA A 7 46.89 -28.75 -1.05
N ARG A 8 46.42 -29.89 -0.52
CA ARG A 8 45.26 -30.07 0.37
C ARG A 8 45.61 -29.65 1.80
N ARG A 9 44.62 -29.24 2.61
CA ARG A 9 44.54 -29.62 4.03
C ARG A 9 43.11 -29.55 4.57
N ALA A 10 42.61 -30.72 4.97
CA ALA A 10 41.50 -30.92 5.87
C ALA A 10 42.03 -30.97 7.31
N ILE A 11 41.27 -30.49 8.30
CA ILE A 11 41.47 -30.84 9.70
C ILE A 11 40.12 -31.21 10.31
N ALA A 12 40.10 -32.41 10.88
CA ALA A 12 38.99 -33.04 11.57
C ALA A 12 39.02 -32.74 13.08
N CYS A 13 37.82 -32.71 13.65
CA CYS A 13 37.37 -33.18 14.96
C CYS A 13 38.42 -33.74 15.95
N SER A 14 38.36 -33.29 17.22
CA SER A 14 38.58 -34.20 18.35
C SER A 14 37.76 -33.81 19.59
N ARG A 15 37.02 -34.79 20.10
CA ARG A 15 36.40 -34.84 21.44
C ARG A 15 37.39 -35.43 22.45
N ARG A 16 37.37 -34.95 23.70
CA ARG A 16 37.63 -35.71 24.95
C ARG A 16 37.22 -34.82 26.15
N CYS A 17 36.15 -35.13 26.88
CA CYS A 17 36.03 -36.03 28.04
C CYS A 17 36.90 -35.66 29.26
N ALA A 18 36.22 -35.00 30.22
CA ALA A 18 36.12 -35.29 31.66
C ALA A 18 37.36 -35.67 32.47
N THR A 19 37.62 -34.90 33.55
CA THR A 19 38.00 -35.49 34.84
C THR A 19 37.45 -34.67 36.02
N HIS A 20 36.79 -35.38 36.94
CA HIS A 20 36.33 -34.97 38.27
C HIS A 20 37.49 -34.58 39.20
N ARG A 21 37.30 -33.55 40.05
CA ARG A 21 37.61 -33.65 41.49
C ARG A 21 36.94 -32.53 42.31
N SER A 22 36.22 -32.97 43.33
CA SER A 22 35.58 -32.23 44.41
C SER A 22 36.57 -31.84 45.51
N ILE A 23 36.22 -30.78 46.26
CA ILE A 23 36.55 -30.35 47.66
C ILE A 23 36.53 -28.81 47.59
N GLY A 24 35.67 -28.00 48.23
CA GLY A 24 34.92 -28.14 49.45
C GLY A 24 35.48 -27.15 50.49
N MET A 25 35.01 -25.89 50.54
CA MET A 25 35.02 -25.07 51.76
C MET A 25 34.15 -23.80 51.67
N ARG A 26 33.74 -23.34 52.86
CA ARG A 26 32.64 -22.43 53.23
C ARG A 26 32.81 -20.96 52.81
N HIS A 27 31.65 -20.29 52.73
CA HIS A 27 31.35 -18.85 52.53
C HIS A 27 32.23 -17.83 53.31
N PRO A 28 32.28 -16.57 52.83
CA PRO A 28 31.30 -15.56 53.27
C PRO A 28 30.67 -14.75 52.12
N MET A 29 29.34 -14.62 52.22
CA MET A 29 28.54 -13.40 52.02
C MET A 29 29.25 -12.21 51.32
N SER A 30 28.89 -11.97 50.06
CA SER A 30 29.06 -10.66 49.40
C SER A 30 27.73 -10.33 48.73
N ALA A 31 27.04 -9.34 49.31
CA ALA A 31 25.92 -8.66 48.70
C ALA A 31 26.48 -7.59 47.78
N HIS A 32 26.52 -7.85 46.48
CA HIS A 32 26.74 -6.86 45.41
C HIS A 32 26.46 -7.53 44.07
N ASP A 33 25.21 -7.45 43.59
CA ASP A 33 24.93 -7.19 42.15
C ASP A 33 23.46 -6.88 41.81
N ASP A 34 22.55 -6.60 42.77
CA ASP A 34 21.15 -6.28 42.44
C ASP A 34 20.92 -4.83 41.95
N THR A 35 21.95 -3.97 41.97
CA THR A 35 21.78 -2.54 41.62
C THR A 35 22.00 -2.22 40.14
N ARG A 36 22.51 -3.16 39.34
CA ARG A 36 22.79 -2.92 37.91
C ARG A 36 21.58 -3.28 37.03
N ASP A 37 20.91 -4.40 37.31
CA ASP A 37 19.63 -4.76 36.67
C ASP A 37 18.48 -3.82 37.09
N ALA A 38 18.51 -3.28 38.32
CA ALA A 38 17.54 -2.29 38.77
C ALA A 38 17.77 -0.90 38.15
N ALA A 39 19.01 -0.56 37.75
CA ALA A 39 19.31 0.71 37.09
C ALA A 39 18.89 0.71 35.60
N ASP A 40 19.11 -0.38 34.86
CA ASP A 40 18.64 -0.54 33.48
C ASP A 40 17.10 -0.66 33.41
N ALA A 41 16.47 -1.27 34.42
CA ALA A 41 15.01 -1.30 34.57
C ALA A 41 14.41 0.04 35.03
N HIS A 42 15.19 0.90 35.70
CA HIS A 42 14.77 2.25 36.09
C HIS A 42 14.92 3.23 34.92
N ASP A 43 15.99 3.11 34.11
CA ASP A 43 16.25 3.91 32.91
C ASP A 43 15.22 3.65 31.79
N THR A 44 14.84 2.39 31.59
CA THR A 44 13.75 2.02 30.67
C THR A 44 12.37 2.47 31.17
N ARG A 45 12.14 2.50 32.48
CA ARG A 45 10.88 2.95 33.09
C ARG A 45 10.76 4.48 33.10
N ASP A 46 11.86 5.19 33.25
CA ASP A 46 11.93 6.65 33.08
C ASP A 46 11.78 7.03 31.60
N ALA A 47 12.37 6.29 30.65
CA ALA A 47 12.16 6.51 29.21
C ALA A 47 10.71 6.24 28.77
N LEU A 48 10.04 5.22 29.34
CA LEU A 48 8.62 4.94 29.10
C LEU A 48 7.70 5.99 29.73
N THR A 49 8.05 6.51 30.90
CA THR A 49 7.29 7.59 31.56
C THR A 49 7.46 8.92 30.80
N ASP A 50 8.68 9.19 30.31
CA ASP A 50 8.98 10.34 29.46
C ASP A 50 8.34 10.22 28.06
N LEU A 51 8.18 9.00 27.54
CA LEU A 51 7.41 8.72 26.33
C LEU A 51 5.90 8.91 26.57
N GLN A 52 5.36 8.49 27.72
CA GLN A 52 3.97 8.69 28.12
C GLN A 52 3.62 10.18 28.28
N ILE A 53 4.52 10.98 28.88
CA ILE A 53 4.36 12.42 29.02
C ILE A 53 4.42 13.10 27.66
N ARG A 54 5.43 12.79 26.83
CA ARG A 54 5.54 13.31 25.45
C ARG A 54 4.36 12.89 24.57
N PHE A 55 3.79 11.71 24.80
CA PHE A 55 2.60 11.21 24.11
C PHE A 55 1.34 11.97 24.52
N ALA A 56 1.12 12.19 25.82
CA ALA A 56 0.01 12.99 26.32
C ALA A 56 0.10 14.45 25.85
N ASP A 57 1.30 15.03 25.85
CA ASP A 57 1.56 16.38 25.36
C ASP A 57 1.46 16.48 23.83
N ALA A 58 1.87 15.44 23.08
CA ALA A 58 1.71 15.38 21.63
C ALA A 58 0.26 15.28 21.18
N ILE A 59 -0.56 14.48 21.87
CA ILE A 59 -2.01 14.43 21.64
C ILE A 59 -2.59 15.81 21.94
N ARG A 60 -2.23 16.41 23.08
CA ARG A 60 -2.66 17.76 23.46
C ARG A 60 -2.26 18.83 22.43
N ASP A 61 -1.02 18.86 21.98
CA ASP A 61 -0.52 19.85 21.00
C ASP A 61 -1.11 19.65 19.60
N ALA A 62 -1.27 18.40 19.15
CA ALA A 62 -1.96 18.08 17.89
C ALA A 62 -3.44 18.49 17.94
N THR A 63 -4.07 18.48 19.13
CA THR A 63 -5.48 18.85 19.33
C THR A 63 -5.73 20.37 19.44
N HIS A 64 -4.71 21.18 19.74
CA HIS A 64 -4.87 22.62 20.02
C HIS A 64 -4.42 23.57 18.91
N THR A 65 -3.91 23.06 17.79
CA THR A 65 -3.51 23.88 16.62
C THR A 65 -4.68 24.00 15.64
N PRO A 66 -5.05 25.21 15.15
CA PRO A 66 -6.20 25.37 14.26
C PRO A 66 -6.03 24.56 12.97
N LEU A 67 -7.08 23.80 12.65
CA LEU A 67 -7.17 22.82 11.57
C LEU A 67 -6.97 23.47 10.19
N LEU A 68 -6.18 22.83 9.31
CA LEU A 68 -6.12 23.10 7.86
C LEU A 68 -7.39 22.65 7.11
N ALA A 69 -8.45 22.23 7.82
CA ALA A 69 -9.71 21.75 7.25
C ALA A 69 -10.44 22.83 6.42
N ASP A 70 -10.22 24.11 6.71
CA ASP A 70 -10.85 25.22 5.96
C ASP A 70 -10.27 25.43 4.55
N ALA A 71 -9.11 24.84 4.24
CA ALA A 71 -8.48 25.00 2.92
C ALA A 71 -9.01 24.03 1.85
N LEU A 72 -9.61 22.89 2.25
CA LEU A 72 -10.11 21.88 1.32
C LEU A 72 -11.54 22.16 0.81
N VAL A 73 -12.34 22.95 1.55
CA VAL A 73 -13.76 23.21 1.21
C VAL A 73 -13.90 24.18 0.02
N CYS A 74 -12.94 25.06 -0.24
CA CYS A 74 -13.03 26.04 -1.34
C CYS A 74 -12.63 25.50 -2.73
N ALA A 75 -12.03 24.31 -2.83
CA ALA A 75 -11.62 23.73 -4.12
C ALA A 75 -12.79 23.07 -4.88
N ASP A 76 -13.90 22.80 -4.18
CA ASP A 76 -15.02 21.94 -4.63
C ASP A 76 -15.87 22.54 -5.77
N GLN A 77 -15.92 23.87 -5.92
CA GLN A 77 -16.84 24.50 -6.89
C GLN A 77 -16.25 24.75 -8.30
N THR A 78 -14.96 24.52 -8.51
CA THR A 78 -14.30 24.89 -9.79
C THR A 78 -13.78 23.71 -10.61
N ALA A 79 -13.72 22.50 -10.03
CA ALA A 79 -13.17 21.32 -10.69
C ALA A 79 -14.21 20.52 -11.49
N ALA A 80 -15.48 20.52 -11.06
CA ALA A 80 -16.54 19.75 -11.70
C ALA A 80 -16.99 20.29 -13.08
N ASP A 81 -16.70 21.56 -13.41
CA ASP A 81 -17.22 22.24 -14.61
C ASP A 81 -16.17 22.47 -15.74
N ARG A 82 -14.91 22.02 -15.56
CA ARG A 82 -13.83 22.24 -16.56
C ARG A 82 -13.33 20.98 -17.27
N ALA A 83 -13.98 19.84 -17.10
CA ALA A 83 -13.69 18.62 -17.86
C ALA A 83 -14.21 18.67 -19.31
N VAL A 84 -13.97 19.77 -20.05
CA VAL A 84 -14.11 19.83 -21.51
C VAL A 84 -13.01 20.76 -22.04
N THR A 85 -12.12 20.17 -22.86
CA THR A 85 -11.11 20.81 -23.72
C THR A 85 -9.94 21.55 -23.05
N HIS A 86 -8.76 20.91 -22.98
CA HIS A 86 -7.55 21.51 -23.55
C HIS A 86 -6.43 20.48 -23.78
N THR A 87 -5.90 20.49 -25.01
CA THR A 87 -4.69 19.78 -25.45
C THR A 87 -3.46 20.50 -24.89
N ALA A 88 -2.51 19.77 -24.31
CA ALA A 88 -1.21 20.29 -23.87
C ALA A 88 -0.08 19.28 -24.21
N PRO A 89 1.18 19.75 -24.36
CA PRO A 89 2.06 19.32 -25.45
C PRO A 89 3.06 18.21 -25.13
N ASP A 90 3.61 17.71 -26.22
CA ASP A 90 4.61 16.67 -26.48
C ASP A 90 5.98 16.89 -25.79
N ILE A 91 6.28 16.15 -24.71
CA ILE A 91 7.62 16.12 -24.07
C ILE A 91 8.05 14.71 -23.57
N THR A 92 7.45 13.62 -24.05
CA THR A 92 7.83 12.23 -23.67
C THR A 92 8.72 11.50 -24.70
N ALA A 93 9.37 12.24 -25.60
CA ALA A 93 9.97 11.68 -26.81
C ALA A 93 11.31 10.92 -26.66
N ARG A 94 11.78 10.54 -25.46
CA ARG A 94 13.14 9.93 -25.33
C ARG A 94 13.31 8.68 -24.50
N THR A 95 12.27 8.19 -23.82
CA THR A 95 12.26 6.84 -23.22
C THR A 95 11.12 5.97 -23.74
N GLN A 96 10.23 6.54 -24.57
CA GLN A 96 9.08 5.86 -25.17
C GLN A 96 9.42 5.16 -26.50
N ALA A 97 10.46 5.64 -27.20
CA ALA A 97 10.88 5.13 -28.51
C ALA A 97 11.46 3.69 -28.47
N ASP A 98 12.05 3.28 -27.35
CA ASP A 98 12.65 1.93 -27.22
C ASP A 98 11.61 0.86 -26.83
N THR A 99 10.47 1.27 -26.27
CA THR A 99 9.34 0.41 -25.88
C THR A 99 8.41 0.14 -27.06
N GLU A 100 8.14 1.15 -27.89
CA GLU A 100 7.25 1.03 -29.06
C GLU A 100 7.84 0.08 -30.12
N ALA A 101 9.15 0.18 -30.42
CA ALA A 101 9.78 -0.56 -31.51
C ALA A 101 9.89 -2.10 -31.28
N ARG A 102 9.67 -2.60 -30.06
CA ARG A 102 9.80 -4.05 -29.74
C ARG A 102 8.47 -4.75 -29.46
N ILE A 103 7.39 -4.00 -29.27
CA ILE A 103 6.03 -4.53 -29.09
C ILE A 103 5.33 -4.74 -30.46
N GLU A 104 5.74 -3.98 -31.49
CA GLU A 104 5.15 -4.03 -32.85
C GLU A 104 5.32 -5.40 -33.55
N THR A 105 6.41 -6.14 -33.30
CA THR A 105 6.72 -7.38 -34.07
C THR A 105 5.82 -8.58 -33.73
N ARG A 106 4.83 -8.42 -32.84
CA ARG A 106 3.80 -9.43 -32.55
C ARG A 106 2.38 -8.98 -32.97
N ALA A 107 2.20 -7.75 -33.45
CA ALA A 107 0.89 -7.09 -33.52
C ALA A 107 0.18 -7.14 -34.89
N GLU A 108 0.81 -7.59 -35.98
CA GLU A 108 0.24 -7.45 -37.34
C GLU A 108 -0.77 -8.54 -37.77
N ALA A 109 -1.23 -9.44 -36.90
CA ALA A 109 -2.06 -10.56 -37.34
C ALA A 109 -3.59 -10.43 -37.13
N ASP A 110 -4.08 -9.57 -36.20
CA ASP A 110 -5.45 -9.74 -35.67
C ASP A 110 -6.39 -8.51 -35.71
N ILE A 111 -6.02 -7.40 -36.37
CA ILE A 111 -6.77 -6.12 -36.24
C ILE A 111 -7.90 -5.91 -37.28
N ASP A 112 -8.06 -6.74 -38.31
CA ASP A 112 -8.86 -6.32 -39.48
C ASP A 112 -10.32 -6.84 -39.55
N ALA A 113 -10.92 -7.31 -38.45
CA ALA A 113 -12.15 -8.09 -38.57
C ALA A 113 -13.49 -7.43 -38.17
N ASN A 114 -13.54 -6.20 -37.61
CA ASN A 114 -14.81 -5.84 -36.95
C ASN A 114 -15.17 -4.37 -36.78
N ILE A 115 -15.30 -3.56 -37.84
CA ILE A 115 -16.33 -2.48 -37.91
C ILE A 115 -16.69 -2.23 -39.39
N GLU A 116 -17.76 -2.86 -39.87
CA GLU A 116 -18.73 -2.33 -40.85
C GLU A 116 -19.63 -3.48 -41.35
N THR A 117 -20.81 -3.62 -40.77
CA THR A 117 -21.86 -4.48 -41.36
C THR A 117 -22.99 -3.57 -41.84
N PRO A 118 -23.40 -3.61 -43.12
CA PRO A 118 -24.45 -2.75 -43.64
C PRO A 118 -25.80 -3.06 -42.98
N ILE A 119 -26.58 -2.02 -42.68
CA ILE A 119 -27.98 -2.12 -42.27
C ILE A 119 -28.78 -2.61 -43.47
N GLY A 120 -28.86 -3.93 -43.70
CA GLY A 120 -29.47 -4.43 -44.93
C GLY A 120 -29.50 -5.94 -45.16
N ALA A 121 -29.67 -6.77 -44.13
CA ALA A 121 -30.25 -8.12 -44.19
C ALA A 121 -30.29 -8.70 -42.77
N PRO A 122 -31.34 -9.44 -42.35
CA PRO A 122 -31.25 -10.19 -41.10
C PRO A 122 -30.13 -11.23 -41.25
N PRO A 123 -29.19 -11.33 -40.29
CA PRO A 123 -28.12 -12.30 -40.35
C PRO A 123 -28.71 -13.71 -40.50
N GLN A 124 -28.11 -14.53 -41.38
CA GLN A 124 -28.54 -15.90 -41.67
C GLN A 124 -28.68 -16.76 -40.39
N ASN A 125 -27.95 -16.37 -39.33
CA ASN A 125 -28.13 -16.88 -37.97
C ASN A 125 -28.28 -15.73 -36.96
N LEU A 126 -29.52 -15.32 -36.71
CA LEU A 126 -29.86 -14.26 -35.76
C LEU A 126 -29.37 -14.52 -34.33
N ILE A 127 -29.21 -15.80 -33.95
CA ILE A 127 -28.72 -16.19 -32.61
C ILE A 127 -27.22 -15.91 -32.51
N GLU A 128 -26.42 -16.29 -33.50
CA GLU A 128 -24.97 -16.03 -33.52
C GLU A 128 -24.66 -14.53 -33.52
N ALA A 129 -25.40 -13.75 -34.32
CA ALA A 129 -25.24 -12.29 -34.35
C ALA A 129 -25.59 -11.64 -32.99
N ARG A 130 -26.67 -12.07 -32.34
CA ARG A 130 -27.05 -11.57 -31.00
C ARG A 130 -26.03 -11.99 -29.93
N LEU A 131 -25.50 -13.20 -30.00
CA LEU A 131 -24.44 -13.67 -29.10
C LEU A 131 -23.14 -12.88 -29.30
N ALA A 132 -22.77 -12.56 -30.54
CA ALA A 132 -21.61 -11.72 -30.83
C ALA A 132 -21.77 -10.31 -30.24
N LEU A 133 -22.93 -9.67 -30.43
CA LEU A 133 -23.25 -8.38 -29.84
C LEU A 133 -23.21 -8.42 -28.30
N TYR A 134 -23.81 -9.45 -27.68
CA TYR A 134 -23.77 -9.63 -26.23
C TYR A 134 -22.34 -9.79 -25.70
N ARG A 135 -21.51 -10.64 -26.34
CA ARG A 135 -20.09 -10.82 -25.98
C ARG A 135 -19.30 -9.51 -26.14
N GLY A 136 -19.57 -8.76 -27.21
CA GLY A 136 -18.99 -7.45 -27.44
C GLY A 136 -19.32 -6.47 -26.32
N HIS A 137 -20.60 -6.37 -25.94
CA HIS A 137 -21.03 -5.53 -24.82
C HIS A 137 -20.38 -5.96 -23.51
N VAL A 138 -20.34 -7.25 -23.19
CA VAL A 138 -19.70 -7.76 -21.97
C VAL A 138 -18.21 -7.38 -21.92
N HIS A 139 -17.50 -7.51 -23.05
CA HIS A 139 -16.10 -7.12 -23.13
C HIS A 139 -15.91 -5.61 -22.92
N ALA A 140 -16.74 -4.79 -23.58
CA ALA A 140 -16.68 -3.33 -23.45
C ALA A 140 -16.94 -2.86 -22.00
N HIS A 141 -17.94 -3.41 -21.31
CA HIS A 141 -18.23 -3.07 -19.92
C HIS A 141 -17.10 -3.49 -18.97
N ARG A 142 -16.51 -4.68 -19.18
CA ARG A 142 -15.36 -5.14 -18.39
C ARG A 142 -14.14 -4.27 -18.60
N HIS A 143 -13.85 -3.91 -19.85
CA HIS A 143 -12.76 -3.01 -20.17
C HIS A 143 -12.97 -1.63 -19.53
N ALA A 144 -14.19 -1.10 -19.59
CA ALA A 144 -14.52 0.18 -18.96
C ALA A 144 -14.35 0.13 -17.43
N ALA A 145 -14.84 -0.93 -16.78
CA ALA A 145 -14.67 -1.12 -15.34
C ALA A 145 -13.18 -1.19 -14.94
N LEU A 146 -12.37 -1.97 -15.65
CA LEU A 146 -10.93 -2.05 -15.40
C LEU A 146 -10.22 -0.73 -15.72
N SER A 147 -10.62 -0.01 -16.76
CA SER A 147 -10.04 1.30 -17.09
C SER A 147 -10.31 2.33 -16.00
N ASN A 148 -11.47 2.25 -15.33
CA ASN A 148 -11.81 3.10 -14.20
C ASN A 148 -11.04 2.72 -12.93
N ALA A 149 -10.82 1.41 -12.69
CA ALA A 149 -10.09 0.93 -11.53
C ALA A 149 -8.56 1.06 -11.65
N TYR A 150 -8.02 1.09 -12.88
CA TYR A 150 -6.59 1.07 -13.17
C TYR A 150 -6.11 2.15 -14.17
N PRO A 151 -6.45 3.44 -13.98
CA PRO A 151 -6.08 4.51 -14.90
C PRO A 151 -4.55 4.70 -15.05
N VAL A 152 -3.79 4.59 -13.98
CA VAL A 152 -2.33 4.73 -13.97
C VAL A 152 -1.68 3.56 -14.68
N LEU A 153 -2.07 2.31 -14.37
CA LEU A 153 -1.57 1.16 -15.09
C LEU A 153 -1.88 1.27 -16.60
N ARG A 154 -3.09 1.69 -16.97
CA ARG A 154 -3.47 1.94 -18.36
C ARG A 154 -2.58 2.99 -19.03
N SER A 155 -2.24 4.06 -18.32
CA SER A 155 -1.33 5.10 -18.81
C SER A 155 0.09 4.58 -18.99
N LEU A 156 0.61 3.82 -18.03
CA LEU A 156 1.95 3.24 -18.04
C LEU A 156 2.17 2.24 -19.18
N VAL A 157 1.21 1.33 -19.40
CA VAL A 157 1.33 0.28 -20.42
C VAL A 157 0.86 0.74 -21.80
N GLY A 158 0.10 1.84 -21.86
CA GLY A 158 -0.56 2.33 -23.07
C GLY A 158 -1.87 1.61 -23.38
N ALA A 159 -2.80 2.32 -24.03
CA ALA A 159 -4.15 1.83 -24.29
C ALA A 159 -4.21 0.49 -25.06
N PRO A 160 -3.42 0.26 -26.14
CA PRO A 160 -3.48 -1.01 -26.87
C PRO A 160 -3.02 -2.23 -26.06
N TYR A 161 -2.01 -2.05 -25.21
CA TYR A 161 -1.55 -3.11 -24.33
C TYR A 161 -2.57 -3.38 -23.23
N PHE A 162 -3.12 -2.32 -22.62
CA PHE A 162 -4.14 -2.43 -21.59
C PHE A 162 -5.38 -3.17 -22.07
N GLU A 163 -5.82 -2.95 -23.33
CA GLU A 163 -6.94 -3.68 -23.91
C GLU A 163 -6.69 -5.21 -23.96
N ARG A 164 -5.49 -5.62 -24.39
CA ARG A 164 -5.08 -7.04 -24.40
C ARG A 164 -4.99 -7.60 -22.99
N LEU A 165 -4.40 -6.85 -22.06
CA LEU A 165 -4.30 -7.22 -20.65
C LEU A 165 -5.70 -7.42 -20.03
N ALA A 166 -6.62 -6.49 -20.25
CA ALA A 166 -8.00 -6.55 -19.77
C ALA A 166 -8.76 -7.74 -20.35
N ARG A 167 -8.57 -8.04 -21.64
CA ARG A 167 -9.14 -9.24 -22.28
C ARG A 167 -8.60 -10.52 -21.65
N ALA A 168 -7.29 -10.63 -21.48
CA ALA A 168 -6.64 -11.79 -20.88
C ALA A 168 -7.07 -11.97 -19.42
N TYR A 169 -7.13 -10.88 -18.65
CA TYR A 169 -7.64 -10.87 -17.28
C TYR A 169 -9.07 -11.39 -17.22
N GLY A 170 -9.97 -10.87 -18.06
CA GLY A 170 -11.38 -11.29 -18.07
C GLY A 170 -11.63 -12.72 -18.53
N ALA A 171 -10.67 -13.32 -19.26
CA ALA A 171 -10.71 -14.74 -19.61
C ALA A 171 -10.21 -15.63 -18.45
N ALA A 172 -9.17 -15.19 -17.74
CA ALA A 172 -8.62 -15.91 -16.58
C ALA A 172 -9.47 -15.75 -15.30
N HIS A 173 -10.15 -14.62 -15.14
CA HIS A 173 -10.95 -14.25 -13.97
C HIS A 173 -12.38 -13.89 -14.42
N PRO A 174 -13.19 -14.88 -14.83
CA PRO A 174 -14.58 -14.62 -15.18
C PRO A 174 -15.31 -14.04 -13.95
N PRO A 175 -16.09 -12.96 -14.11
CA PRO A 175 -16.80 -12.35 -13.00
C PRO A 175 -17.78 -13.37 -12.40
N ALA A 176 -17.71 -13.52 -11.08
CA ALA A 176 -18.59 -14.44 -10.33
C ALA A 176 -20.01 -13.86 -10.15
N SER A 177 -20.19 -12.56 -10.36
CA SER A 177 -21.45 -11.83 -10.22
C SER A 177 -21.54 -10.73 -11.29
N GLY A 178 -22.72 -10.11 -11.43
CA GLY A 178 -22.90 -8.92 -12.28
C GLY A 178 -22.36 -7.62 -11.67
N ASP A 179 -21.81 -7.66 -10.46
CA ASP A 179 -21.21 -6.50 -9.80
C ASP A 179 -19.81 -6.26 -10.35
N LEU A 180 -19.67 -5.19 -11.12
CA LEU A 180 -18.40 -4.79 -11.72
C LEU A 180 -17.49 -4.03 -10.76
N HIS A 181 -17.97 -3.58 -9.60
CA HIS A 181 -17.11 -2.89 -8.64
C HIS A 181 -16.02 -3.81 -8.08
N GLY A 182 -16.31 -5.10 -7.91
CA GLY A 182 -15.34 -6.12 -7.51
C GLY A 182 -14.53 -6.72 -8.67
N PHE A 183 -14.84 -6.35 -9.92
CA PHE A 183 -14.18 -6.87 -11.11
C PHE A 183 -12.84 -6.14 -11.33
N GLY A 184 -11.77 -6.76 -10.86
CA GLY A 184 -10.43 -6.19 -10.88
C GLY A 184 -9.54 -6.69 -9.76
N HIS A 185 -10.10 -7.11 -8.62
CA HIS A 185 -9.33 -7.43 -7.40
C HIS A 185 -8.10 -8.33 -7.58
N ALA A 186 -8.14 -9.27 -8.51
CA ALA A 186 -7.02 -10.17 -8.81
C ALA A 186 -5.94 -9.58 -9.75
N MET A 187 -6.10 -8.35 -10.26
CA MET A 187 -5.21 -7.76 -11.28
C MET A 187 -3.77 -7.66 -10.77
N ALA A 188 -3.58 -7.24 -9.52
CA ALA A 188 -2.26 -7.13 -8.90
C ALA A 188 -1.49 -8.46 -8.90
N ALA A 189 -2.19 -9.57 -8.66
CA ALA A 189 -1.61 -10.92 -8.72
C ALA A 189 -1.51 -11.45 -10.15
N PHE A 190 -2.39 -11.02 -11.05
CA PHE A 190 -2.43 -11.46 -12.44
C PHE A 190 -1.32 -10.84 -13.28
N VAL A 191 -1.04 -9.55 -13.13
CA VAL A 191 -0.07 -8.81 -13.94
C VAL A 191 1.31 -9.50 -13.98
N PRO A 192 1.91 -9.94 -12.84
CA PRO A 192 3.19 -10.65 -12.85
C PRO A 192 3.16 -12.02 -13.54
N THR A 193 1.98 -12.62 -13.74
CA THR A 193 1.82 -13.88 -14.48
C THR A 193 1.68 -13.68 -15.98
N TYR A 194 1.22 -12.49 -16.39
CA TYR A 194 1.01 -12.13 -17.79
C TYR A 194 2.22 -11.39 -18.38
N GLU A 195 2.78 -10.44 -17.63
CA GLU A 195 3.98 -9.68 -17.97
C GLU A 195 5.14 -10.16 -17.10
N THR A 196 6.02 -10.97 -17.69
CA THR A 196 7.13 -11.62 -16.97
C THR A 196 8.46 -10.89 -17.14
N ASP A 197 8.52 -9.79 -17.92
CA ASP A 197 9.74 -9.01 -18.05
C ASP A 197 10.06 -8.28 -16.72
N PRO A 198 11.25 -8.51 -16.12
CA PRO A 198 11.63 -7.88 -14.86
C PRO A 198 11.59 -6.35 -14.88
N ARG A 199 11.73 -5.71 -16.04
CA ARG A 199 11.66 -4.24 -16.19
C ARG A 199 10.28 -3.68 -15.84
N PHE A 200 9.25 -4.52 -15.87
CA PHE A 200 7.85 -4.15 -15.62
C PHE A 200 7.30 -4.76 -14.32
N ALA A 201 8.17 -5.34 -13.48
CA ALA A 201 7.76 -5.99 -12.24
C ALA A 201 6.95 -5.07 -11.30
N TYR A 202 7.19 -3.75 -11.33
CA TYR A 202 6.46 -2.77 -10.54
C TYR A 202 4.99 -2.58 -10.96
N PHE A 203 4.56 -3.05 -12.13
CA PHE A 203 3.17 -2.95 -12.57
C PHE A 203 2.20 -3.72 -11.66
N GLY A 204 2.64 -4.85 -11.09
CA GLY A 204 1.84 -5.58 -10.11
C GLY A 204 1.57 -4.75 -8.85
N ASP A 205 2.59 -4.05 -8.36
CA ASP A 205 2.49 -3.23 -7.16
C ASP A 205 1.70 -1.93 -7.40
N ILE A 206 1.80 -1.34 -8.61
CA ILE A 206 0.92 -0.24 -9.03
C ILE A 206 -0.52 -0.72 -9.10
N ALA A 207 -0.79 -1.89 -9.66
CA ALA A 207 -2.14 -2.46 -9.68
C ALA A 207 -2.66 -2.74 -8.26
N ALA A 208 -1.80 -3.15 -7.31
CA ALA A 208 -2.18 -3.30 -5.92
C ALA A 208 -2.59 -1.95 -5.29
N LEU A 209 -1.81 -0.89 -5.55
CA LEU A 209 -2.11 0.46 -5.08
C LEU A 209 -3.40 1.01 -5.68
N GLU A 210 -3.58 0.93 -6.98
CA GLU A 210 -4.79 1.41 -7.64
C GLU A 210 -6.03 0.63 -7.19
N TRP A 211 -5.90 -0.68 -6.99
CA TRP A 211 -7.01 -1.45 -6.44
C TRP A 211 -7.36 -1.03 -5.01
N ALA A 212 -6.36 -0.73 -4.17
CA ALA A 212 -6.61 -0.22 -2.83
C ALA A 212 -7.32 1.15 -2.86
N VAL A 213 -6.93 2.04 -3.77
CA VAL A 213 -7.61 3.34 -3.99
C VAL A 213 -9.06 3.13 -4.46
N HIS A 214 -9.27 2.24 -5.44
CA HIS A 214 -10.61 1.88 -5.93
C HIS A 214 -11.48 1.28 -4.82
N ALA A 215 -10.96 0.32 -4.07
CA ALA A 215 -11.68 -0.32 -2.96
C ALA A 215 -12.00 0.68 -1.83
N ALA A 216 -11.08 1.59 -1.54
CA ALA A 216 -11.29 2.64 -0.55
C ALA A 216 -12.51 3.51 -0.91
N TYR A 217 -12.72 3.83 -2.19
CA TYR A 217 -13.87 4.61 -2.64
C TYR A 217 -15.21 3.99 -2.24
N TYR A 218 -15.34 2.67 -2.33
CA TYR A 218 -16.59 1.93 -2.01
C TYR A 218 -16.66 1.40 -0.57
N ALA A 219 -15.66 1.67 0.27
CA ALA A 219 -15.64 1.21 1.64
C ALA A 219 -16.78 1.83 2.47
N ALA A 220 -17.20 1.14 3.53
CA ALA A 220 -18.23 1.64 4.43
C ALA A 220 -17.81 2.95 5.10
N ASP A 221 -18.75 3.88 5.23
CA ASP A 221 -18.52 5.14 5.92
C ASP A 221 -18.47 4.94 7.43
N VAL A 222 -17.55 5.62 8.09
CA VAL A 222 -17.39 5.63 9.54
C VAL A 222 -17.20 7.06 9.99
N THR A 223 -17.88 7.46 11.06
CA THR A 223 -17.65 8.75 11.71
C THR A 223 -16.40 8.64 12.60
N PRO A 224 -15.30 9.33 12.29
CA PRO A 224 -14.11 9.32 13.14
C PRO A 224 -14.36 10.03 14.47
N PHE A 225 -13.67 9.60 15.51
CA PHE A 225 -13.57 10.35 16.77
C PHE A 225 -13.14 11.80 16.51
N SER A 226 -13.83 12.73 17.16
CA SER A 226 -13.41 14.11 17.18
C SER A 226 -12.12 14.28 17.98
N VAL A 227 -11.49 15.43 17.81
CA VAL A 227 -10.34 15.87 18.61
C VAL A 227 -10.64 15.78 20.12
N ALA A 228 -11.84 16.17 20.52
CA ALA A 228 -12.28 16.09 21.92
C ALA A 228 -12.48 14.64 22.39
N ASP A 229 -12.98 13.76 21.53
CA ASP A 229 -13.14 12.34 21.84
C ASP A 229 -11.78 11.68 22.08
N TRP A 230 -10.78 11.99 21.25
CA TRP A 230 -9.41 11.53 21.44
C TRP A 230 -8.78 12.05 22.73
N ALA A 231 -8.97 13.33 23.05
CA ALA A 231 -8.47 13.92 24.30
C ALA A 231 -9.12 13.29 25.55
N ALA A 232 -10.37 12.83 25.46
CA ALA A 232 -11.06 12.16 26.55
C ALA A 232 -10.57 10.71 26.80
N VAL A 233 -9.79 10.12 25.89
CA VAL A 233 -9.17 8.78 26.07
C VAL A 233 -7.89 8.90 26.90
N GLU A 234 -8.01 9.31 28.17
CA GLU A 234 -6.84 9.74 28.96
C GLU A 234 -6.12 8.64 29.77
N ALA A 235 -6.74 7.49 30.08
CA ALA A 235 -6.16 6.58 31.08
C ALA A 235 -5.49 5.30 30.55
N ASP A 236 -5.67 4.90 29.29
CA ASP A 236 -5.16 3.59 28.83
C ASP A 236 -4.94 3.49 27.30
N LEU A 237 -4.61 4.60 26.64
CA LEU A 237 -4.53 4.64 25.18
C LEU A 237 -3.41 3.76 24.60
N LEU A 238 -2.31 3.57 25.35
CA LEU A 238 -1.21 2.71 24.93
C LEU A 238 -1.63 1.22 24.89
N ASP A 239 -2.41 0.76 25.85
CA ASP A 239 -2.92 -0.63 25.87
C ASP A 239 -4.22 -0.78 25.07
N ALA A 240 -4.80 0.31 24.59
CA ALA A 240 -5.97 0.29 23.73
C ALA A 240 -5.66 -0.28 22.34
N ARG A 241 -6.67 -0.93 21.76
CA ARG A 241 -6.69 -1.29 20.34
C ARG A 241 -7.35 -0.16 19.58
N ILE A 242 -6.66 0.37 18.57
CA ILE A 242 -7.15 1.47 17.76
C ILE A 242 -8.05 0.94 16.66
N ALA A 243 -9.23 1.54 16.50
CA ALA A 243 -10.11 1.29 15.38
C ALA A 243 -9.56 2.06 14.17
N ILE A 244 -9.31 1.33 13.08
CA ILE A 244 -8.87 1.88 11.79
C ILE A 244 -10.06 2.05 10.84
N HIS A 245 -10.00 3.04 9.96
CA HIS A 245 -11.01 3.24 8.93
C HIS A 245 -11.00 2.05 7.95
N PRO A 246 -12.17 1.47 7.58
CA PRO A 246 -12.24 0.30 6.70
C PRO A 246 -11.75 0.58 5.27
N ALA A 247 -11.74 1.85 4.85
CA ALA A 247 -11.17 2.29 3.58
C ALA A 247 -9.63 2.29 3.55
N CYS A 248 -8.97 2.10 4.69
CA CYS A 248 -7.51 2.18 4.75
C CYS A 248 -6.83 0.88 4.34
N ALA A 249 -5.78 0.99 3.53
CA ALA A 249 -4.96 -0.13 3.12
C ALA A 249 -3.48 0.29 3.08
N ALA A 250 -2.62 -0.50 3.70
CA ALA A 250 -1.18 -0.27 3.70
C ALA A 250 -0.48 -1.23 2.73
N ILE A 251 0.44 -0.69 1.93
CA ILE A 251 1.18 -1.43 0.91
C ILE A 251 2.66 -1.14 1.07
N ALA A 252 3.48 -2.19 1.06
CA ALA A 252 4.94 -2.08 0.99
C ALA A 252 5.39 -2.58 -0.38
N SER A 253 6.23 -1.81 -1.06
CA SER A 253 6.77 -2.16 -2.37
C SER A 253 8.28 -1.90 -2.42
N PRO A 254 9.08 -2.72 -3.11
CA PRO A 254 10.46 -2.38 -3.42
C PRO A 254 10.58 -1.25 -4.45
N TYR A 255 9.47 -0.79 -5.03
CA TYR A 255 9.41 0.26 -6.04
C TYR A 255 8.71 1.53 -5.52
N ALA A 256 8.99 2.66 -6.17
CA ALA A 256 8.54 4.00 -5.77
C ALA A 256 7.05 4.25 -6.11
N ILE A 257 6.17 3.30 -5.78
CA ILE A 257 4.80 3.23 -6.27
C ILE A 257 3.94 4.45 -5.93
N ALA A 258 4.11 5.06 -4.75
CA ALA A 258 3.42 6.30 -4.39
C ALA A 258 3.83 7.43 -5.33
N ARG A 259 5.12 7.59 -5.61
CA ARG A 259 5.64 8.64 -6.50
C ARG A 259 5.21 8.41 -7.95
N ILE A 260 5.22 7.17 -8.41
CA ILE A 260 4.75 6.80 -9.75
C ILE A 260 3.26 7.11 -9.89
N TRP A 261 2.45 6.76 -8.88
CA TRP A 261 1.02 7.04 -8.88
C TRP A 261 0.73 8.54 -8.85
N THR A 262 1.41 9.29 -7.97
CA THR A 262 1.29 10.76 -7.89
C THR A 262 1.76 11.45 -9.17
N ALA A 263 2.74 10.89 -9.88
CA ALA A 263 3.20 11.41 -11.17
C ALA A 263 2.11 11.40 -12.26
N HIS A 264 1.06 10.60 -12.09
CA HIS A 264 -0.08 10.53 -13.01
C HIS A 264 -1.26 11.40 -12.57
N GLN A 265 -1.09 12.19 -11.50
CA GLN A 265 -2.00 13.25 -11.11
C GLN A 265 -1.62 14.57 -11.82
N PRO A 266 -2.49 15.59 -11.83
CA PRO A 266 -2.15 16.90 -12.40
C PRO A 266 -0.83 17.44 -11.84
N ASP A 267 0.03 17.96 -12.73
CA ASP A 267 1.36 18.49 -12.42
C ASP A 267 2.35 17.47 -11.80
N GLY A 268 2.03 16.18 -11.88
CA GLY A 268 2.88 15.11 -11.40
C GLY A 268 4.21 15.01 -12.14
N VAL A 269 5.28 14.70 -11.41
CA VAL A 269 6.62 14.48 -11.97
C VAL A 269 7.00 13.02 -11.83
N PHE A 270 7.30 12.37 -12.95
CA PHE A 270 7.71 10.97 -12.95
C PHE A 270 9.05 10.80 -12.21
N PRO A 271 9.17 9.85 -11.27
CA PRO A 271 10.40 9.70 -10.50
C PRO A 271 11.57 9.25 -11.37
N ALA A 272 12.75 9.83 -11.14
CA ALA A 272 13.97 9.44 -11.85
C ALA A 272 14.45 8.02 -11.51
N VAL A 273 14.09 7.51 -10.33
CA VAL A 273 14.45 6.18 -9.84
C VAL A 273 13.18 5.45 -9.42
N ILE A 274 12.90 4.34 -10.10
CA ILE A 274 11.76 3.46 -9.84
C ILE A 274 12.07 2.46 -8.72
N ASP A 275 13.30 1.94 -8.69
CA ASP A 275 13.76 0.91 -7.75
C ASP A 275 14.09 1.48 -6.36
N THR A 276 13.15 2.24 -5.79
CA THR A 276 13.23 2.78 -4.44
C THR A 276 12.05 2.25 -3.64
N ARG A 277 12.34 1.61 -2.51
CA ARG A 277 11.31 1.07 -1.63
C ARG A 277 10.36 2.18 -1.17
N ALA A 278 9.07 1.90 -1.25
CA ALA A 278 8.01 2.78 -0.78
C ALA A 278 7.10 2.05 0.20
N TYR A 279 6.63 2.80 1.19
CA TYR A 279 5.60 2.35 2.10
C TYR A 279 4.43 3.32 1.98
N VAL A 280 3.27 2.78 1.65
CA VAL A 280 2.12 3.56 1.23
C VAL A 280 0.96 3.28 2.16
N LEU A 281 0.21 4.33 2.51
CA LEU A 281 -1.08 4.22 3.16
C LEU A 281 -2.14 4.87 2.27
N VAL A 282 -3.08 4.06 1.79
CA VAL A 282 -4.32 4.58 1.21
C VAL A 282 -5.24 4.96 2.35
N VAL A 283 -5.78 6.17 2.29
CA VAL A 283 -6.73 6.74 3.25
C VAL A 283 -7.89 7.36 2.50
N ARG A 284 -9.02 7.57 3.15
CA ARG A 284 -10.17 8.26 2.56
C ARG A 284 -10.70 9.32 3.53
N PRO A 285 -10.05 10.51 3.59
CA PRO A 285 -10.61 11.64 4.30
C PRO A 285 -11.92 12.04 3.60
N ALA A 286 -13.03 11.91 4.31
CA ALA A 286 -14.39 12.05 3.76
C ALA A 286 -14.68 11.08 2.59
N TRP A 287 -14.86 11.59 1.37
CA TRP A 287 -15.39 10.82 0.22
C TRP A 287 -14.34 10.46 -0.84
N GLN A 288 -13.15 11.08 -0.80
CA GLN A 288 -12.13 10.88 -1.83
C GLN A 288 -10.91 10.14 -1.27
N PRO A 289 -10.57 8.96 -1.82
CA PRO A 289 -9.35 8.28 -1.44
C PRO A 289 -8.12 9.09 -1.85
N THR A 290 -7.10 9.09 -0.99
CA THR A 290 -5.79 9.66 -1.27
C THR A 290 -4.70 8.71 -0.82
N VAL A 291 -3.48 8.96 -1.31
CA VAL A 291 -2.32 8.11 -1.14
C VAL A 291 -1.27 8.88 -0.33
N LEU A 292 -0.90 8.34 0.82
CA LEU A 292 0.15 8.89 1.67
C LEU A 292 1.43 8.06 1.51
N ASP A 293 2.54 8.71 1.22
CA ASP A 293 3.89 8.13 1.35
C ASP A 293 4.31 8.24 2.83
N GLN A 294 4.77 7.14 3.41
CA GLN A 294 5.10 7.05 4.83
C GLN A 294 6.43 6.34 5.06
N SER A 295 6.99 6.49 6.26
CA SER A 295 8.22 5.79 6.64
C SER A 295 7.98 4.29 6.88
N GLU A 296 9.06 3.51 6.90
CA GLU A 296 9.00 2.10 7.27
C GLU A 296 8.43 1.91 8.69
N ALA A 297 8.86 2.75 9.63
CA ALA A 297 8.40 2.70 11.02
C ALA A 297 6.89 2.95 11.12
N ALA A 298 6.37 3.97 10.42
CA ALA A 298 4.93 4.24 10.34
C ALA A 298 4.16 3.07 9.74
N HIS A 299 4.69 2.45 8.67
CA HIS A 299 4.05 1.29 8.04
C HIS A 299 4.02 0.06 8.94
N ARG A 300 5.09 -0.22 9.69
CA ARG A 300 5.12 -1.33 10.66
C ARG A 300 4.13 -1.11 11.79
N ALA A 301 4.09 0.11 12.34
CA ALA A 301 3.11 0.50 13.35
C ALA A 301 1.67 0.34 12.83
N TRP A 302 1.38 0.86 11.64
CA TRP A 302 0.07 0.73 11.01
C TRP A 302 -0.32 -0.74 10.82
N THR A 303 0.61 -1.57 10.36
CA THR A 303 0.37 -3.00 10.13
C THR A 303 0.06 -3.74 11.44
N ALA A 304 0.70 -3.35 12.56
CA ALA A 304 0.38 -3.87 13.88
C ALA A 304 -1.06 -3.49 14.30
N LEU A 305 -1.45 -2.22 14.14
CA LEU A 305 -2.80 -1.75 14.41
C LEU A 305 -3.84 -2.47 13.55
N ALA A 306 -3.59 -2.64 12.26
CA ALA A 306 -4.48 -3.33 11.33
C ALA A 306 -4.68 -4.82 11.66
N ARG A 307 -3.71 -5.46 12.33
CA ARG A 307 -3.84 -6.81 12.89
C ARG A 307 -4.57 -6.83 14.24
N GLY A 308 -5.09 -5.68 14.67
CA GLY A 308 -5.80 -5.48 15.91
C GLY A 308 -4.90 -5.43 17.14
N GLN A 309 -3.58 -5.28 17.02
CA GLN A 309 -2.69 -5.17 18.18
C GLN A 309 -2.92 -3.84 18.94
N THR A 310 -2.36 -3.75 20.15
CA THR A 310 -2.44 -2.52 20.96
C THR A 310 -1.55 -1.43 20.37
N LEU A 311 -1.81 -0.18 20.75
CA LEU A 311 -0.97 0.94 20.34
C LEU A 311 0.48 0.79 20.82
N ASN A 312 0.69 0.24 22.01
CA ASN A 312 2.03 -0.03 22.53
C ASN A 312 2.80 -1.02 21.65
N ALA A 313 2.15 -2.12 21.23
CA ALA A 313 2.78 -3.08 20.32
C ALA A 313 3.08 -2.47 18.94
N ALA A 314 2.27 -1.52 18.49
CA ALA A 314 2.52 -0.77 17.25
C ALA A 314 3.72 0.18 17.39
N LEU A 315 3.86 0.86 18.53
CA LEU A 315 5.01 1.71 18.85
C LEU A 315 6.31 0.88 18.93
N ASP A 316 6.27 -0.28 19.60
CA ASP A 316 7.41 -1.20 19.66
C ASP A 316 7.89 -1.57 18.25
N ALA A 317 6.97 -1.94 17.35
CA ALA A 317 7.28 -2.28 15.97
C ALA A 317 7.83 -1.09 15.15
N ALA A 318 7.40 0.13 15.48
CA ALA A 318 7.90 1.36 14.85
C ALA A 318 9.33 1.65 15.29
N PHE A 319 9.58 1.65 16.60
CA PHE A 319 10.88 1.95 17.20
C PHE A 319 11.93 0.87 16.92
N GLU A 320 11.53 -0.38 16.71
CA GLU A 320 12.42 -1.43 16.21
C GLU A 320 12.91 -1.13 14.78
N ALA A 321 12.08 -0.50 13.93
CA ALA A 321 12.48 -0.06 12.61
C ALA A 321 13.31 1.23 12.63
N ASP A 322 12.92 2.20 13.46
CA ASP A 322 13.57 3.49 13.57
C ASP A 322 13.44 4.04 15.01
N ALA A 323 14.55 4.03 15.75
CA ALA A 323 14.60 4.55 17.12
C ALA A 323 14.31 6.06 17.22
N THR A 324 14.37 6.80 16.10
CA THR A 324 14.10 8.24 16.02
C THR A 324 12.69 8.55 15.53
N PHE A 325 11.83 7.54 15.42
CA PHE A 325 10.47 7.68 14.92
C PHE A 325 9.65 8.72 15.69
N ASP A 326 9.21 9.77 14.98
CA ASP A 326 8.34 10.82 15.50
C ASP A 326 6.88 10.35 15.51
N PHE A 327 6.52 9.59 16.54
CA PHE A 327 5.15 9.15 16.74
C PHE A 327 4.15 10.30 16.88
N PRO A 328 4.40 11.37 17.67
CA PRO A 328 3.54 12.56 17.72
C PRO A 328 3.10 13.09 16.35
N ALA A 329 4.06 13.30 15.44
CA ALA A 329 3.78 13.77 14.10
C ALA A 329 2.98 12.72 13.30
N GLN A 330 3.35 11.44 13.38
CA GLN A 330 2.66 10.39 12.64
C GLN A 330 1.22 10.16 13.11
N TRP A 331 0.97 10.25 14.42
CA TRP A 331 -0.35 10.15 15.02
C TRP A 331 -1.28 11.26 14.52
N ARG A 332 -0.76 12.49 14.49
CA ARG A 332 -1.48 13.64 13.92
C ARG A 332 -1.85 13.42 12.46
N ILE A 333 -0.93 12.90 11.64
CA ILE A 333 -1.22 12.56 10.24
C ILE A 333 -2.36 11.54 10.14
N TRP A 334 -2.37 10.50 10.99
CA TRP A 334 -3.44 9.50 10.97
C TRP A 334 -4.80 10.04 11.43
N ILE A 335 -4.83 10.98 12.37
CA ILE A 335 -6.07 11.66 12.77
C ILE A 335 -6.56 12.58 11.65
N GLU A 336 -5.70 13.46 11.13
CA GLU A 336 -6.04 14.45 10.10
C GLU A 336 -6.52 13.77 8.80
N SER A 337 -5.97 12.60 8.48
CA SER A 337 -6.39 11.80 7.32
C SER A 337 -7.59 10.89 7.59
N ALA A 338 -8.18 10.95 8.79
CA ALA A 338 -9.25 10.06 9.25
C ALA A 338 -8.90 8.56 9.13
N ALA A 339 -7.61 8.21 9.18
CA ALA A 339 -7.15 6.84 9.08
C ALA A 339 -7.46 6.05 10.37
N VAL A 340 -7.31 6.70 11.52
CA VAL A 340 -7.77 6.17 12.82
C VAL A 340 -9.10 6.81 13.18
N VAL A 341 -10.08 5.98 13.58
CA VAL A 341 -11.47 6.42 13.78
C VAL A 341 -11.93 6.30 15.23
N GLY A 342 -11.15 5.68 16.11
CA GLY A 342 -11.44 5.58 17.53
C GLY A 342 -10.74 4.41 18.19
N ARG A 343 -11.36 3.82 19.21
CA ARG A 343 -10.90 2.59 19.87
C ARG A 343 -11.84 1.41 19.62
N VAL A 344 -11.29 0.21 19.50
CA VAL A 344 -12.09 -1.01 19.39
C VAL A 344 -12.86 -1.23 20.70
N GLY A 345 -14.18 -1.33 20.61
CA GLY A 345 -15.05 -1.52 21.78
C GLY A 345 -15.54 -0.24 22.46
N ALA A 346 -15.32 0.95 21.88
CA ALA A 346 -16.14 2.11 22.25
C ALA A 346 -17.61 1.83 21.88
N PRO A 347 -18.59 2.23 22.72
CA PRO A 347 -19.98 2.19 22.31
C PRO A 347 -20.13 3.04 21.06
N SER A 348 -20.51 2.42 19.94
CA SER A 348 -20.98 3.18 18.79
C SER A 348 -22.30 3.80 19.21
N ASP A 349 -22.30 5.11 19.48
CA ASP A 349 -23.55 5.85 19.60
C ASP A 349 -24.18 5.89 18.20
N ALA A 350 -24.90 4.83 17.87
CA ALA A 350 -25.88 4.80 16.82
C ALA A 350 -27.11 5.56 17.33
N SER A 351 -27.41 6.69 16.69
CA SER A 351 -28.74 7.29 16.66
C SER A 351 -29.02 7.82 15.27
#